data_AF-G1QQC0-F1
#
_entry.id   AF-G1QQC0-F1
#
_cell.length_a   1.000
_cell.length_b   1.000
_cell.length_c   1.000
_cell.angle_alpha   90.00
_cell.angle_beta   90.00
_cell.angle_gamma   90.00
#
_symmetry.space_group_name_H-M   'P 1'
#
loop_
_entity.id
_entity.type
_entity.pdbx_description
1 polymer ?
#
loop_
_entity_poly.entity_id
_entity_poly.type
_entity_poly.pdbx_seq_one_letter_code
_entity_poly.pdbx_strand_id
1 'polypeptide(L)'
;MSALGVTVALLVWVAFLLLVSMWRQVHSSWNLPPGPFPLPIIGNLFQLELKNIPKSFTRLAQRFGPVFTLYVGSQRTVVLHGYKAVKEALLDHKDEFSGRGDLPAFHAHKDRGIIFNNGPTWKDIRRFSLTTLRNYGMGKQGNESRIQREAHFLLEALRKTQGQPFDPTFLIGCAPCNVIADILFRKHFDYNDEKFLRLMYLFNENFYLLSTPWLQLFNNFPSFLHYLPGSHRKVIKNVAEVKEYVSERVKEHHQSLDPNCPRDLTDCLLVEMEKEKHSAEPLYTMDGITVTVADLFFAGTETTSTTLRYGLLILMKYPEIEEKLHEEIDRVIGPSRIPAAKDRQEMPYMDAVVHEIQRFITLVPSNLPHEATRDTIFRGYLIPKGTVIVPTLDSVLYDNQEFPDPEKFKPEHFLNENGKFKYSDYFKPFSTGKRVCAGEGLARMELFLLLCAILQHFNLKPLIDPKDIDLSPTHIGFGCIPPRYKLCFVEDNLNPPLSNKFSNCLRSGFLKLIPFFAYEYLKINIFPEYK
;
A
#
# COMPACT_ATOMS: atom_id res chain seq x y z
N MET A 1 -52.91 -7.34 -36.41
CA MET A 1 -52.35 -8.70 -36.45
C MET A 1 -50.85 -8.72 -36.80
N SER A 2 -50.34 -7.86 -37.70
CA SER A 2 -48.91 -7.79 -38.04
C SER A 2 -47.98 -7.43 -36.87
N ALA A 3 -48.34 -6.44 -36.05
CA ALA A 3 -47.53 -6.04 -34.89
C ALA A 3 -47.39 -7.13 -33.81
N LEU A 4 -48.42 -7.96 -33.63
CA LEU A 4 -48.40 -9.09 -32.68
C LEU A 4 -47.50 -10.24 -33.17
N GLY A 5 -47.44 -10.46 -34.49
CA GLY A 5 -46.55 -11.46 -35.09
C GLY A 5 -45.07 -11.08 -34.97
N VAL A 6 -44.75 -9.78 -35.15
CA VAL A 6 -43.38 -9.28 -35.02
C VAL A 6 -42.88 -9.36 -33.57
N THR A 7 -43.72 -9.01 -32.59
CA THR A 7 -43.35 -9.13 -31.17
C THR A 7 -43.16 -10.57 -30.73
N VAL A 8 -44.04 -11.50 -31.15
CA VAL A 8 -43.89 -12.93 -30.85
C VAL A 8 -42.63 -13.50 -31.52
N ALA A 9 -42.35 -13.15 -32.79
CA ALA A 9 -41.14 -13.58 -33.47
C ALA A 9 -39.86 -13.08 -32.78
N LEU A 10 -39.83 -11.82 -32.33
CA LEU A 10 -38.73 -11.26 -31.55
C LEU A 10 -38.54 -12.00 -30.22
N LEU A 11 -39.62 -12.29 -29.49
CA LEU A 11 -39.55 -13.04 -28.24
C LEU A 11 -39.02 -14.46 -28.44
N VAL A 12 -39.48 -15.16 -29.47
CA VAL A 12 -38.98 -16.51 -29.82
C VAL A 12 -37.51 -16.46 -30.22
N TRP A 13 -37.09 -15.46 -31.00
CA TRP A 13 -35.70 -15.29 -31.40
C TRP A 13 -34.79 -14.99 -30.20
N VAL A 14 -35.21 -14.10 -29.29
CA VAL A 14 -34.49 -13.83 -28.04
C VAL A 14 -34.41 -15.08 -27.16
N ALA A 15 -35.52 -15.82 -27.01
CA ALA A 15 -35.52 -17.07 -26.25
C ALA A 15 -34.58 -18.13 -26.86
N PHE A 16 -34.55 -18.25 -28.19
CA PHE A 16 -33.62 -19.13 -28.90
C PHE A 16 -32.16 -18.73 -28.68
N LEU A 17 -31.83 -17.43 -28.80
CA LEU A 17 -30.49 -16.93 -28.51
C LEU A 17 -30.07 -17.17 -27.06
N LEU A 18 -31.00 -17.01 -26.11
CA LEU A 18 -30.76 -17.32 -24.70
C LEU A 18 -30.48 -18.81 -24.50
N LEU A 19 -31.25 -19.70 -25.11
CA LEU A 19 -31.04 -21.15 -25.04
C LEU A 19 -29.69 -21.57 -25.65
N VAL A 20 -29.34 -21.04 -26.83
CA VAL A 20 -28.03 -21.29 -27.47
C VAL A 20 -26.89 -20.77 -26.59
N SER A 21 -27.05 -19.58 -26.02
CA SER A 21 -26.07 -19.00 -25.09
C SER A 21 -25.89 -19.88 -23.85
N MET A 22 -26.99 -20.29 -23.21
CA MET A 22 -26.97 -21.20 -22.06
C MET A 22 -26.32 -22.54 -22.40
N TRP A 23 -26.63 -23.13 -23.56
CA TRP A 23 -26.05 -24.41 -23.96
C TRP A 23 -24.54 -24.31 -24.20
N ARG A 24 -24.07 -23.27 -24.91
CA ARG A 24 -22.63 -23.00 -25.08
C ARG A 24 -21.93 -22.79 -23.74
N GLN A 25 -22.60 -22.14 -22.80
CA GLN A 25 -22.06 -21.84 -21.49
C GLN A 25 -21.95 -23.08 -20.60
N VAL A 26 -22.97 -23.94 -20.60
CA VAL A 26 -22.91 -25.24 -19.93
C VAL A 26 -21.80 -26.09 -20.53
N HIS A 27 -21.72 -26.21 -21.86
CA HIS A 27 -20.71 -27.05 -22.50
C HIS A 27 -19.28 -26.56 -22.25
N SER A 28 -19.04 -25.24 -22.30
CA SER A 28 -17.72 -24.65 -22.04
C SER A 28 -17.29 -24.68 -20.57
N SER A 29 -18.19 -25.01 -19.64
CA SER A 29 -17.90 -25.06 -18.19
C SER A 29 -17.67 -26.47 -17.65
N TRP A 30 -17.88 -27.53 -18.43
CA TRP A 30 -17.77 -28.91 -17.95
C TRP A 30 -16.42 -29.28 -17.33
N ASN A 31 -15.33 -28.67 -17.81
CA ASN A 31 -13.97 -28.94 -17.31
C ASN A 31 -13.41 -27.79 -16.46
N LEU A 32 -14.18 -26.73 -16.23
CA LEU A 32 -13.76 -25.61 -15.39
C LEU A 32 -13.95 -25.96 -13.91
N PRO A 33 -13.29 -25.24 -12.98
CA PRO A 33 -13.64 -25.33 -11.58
C PRO A 33 -15.13 -25.04 -11.34
N PRO A 34 -15.74 -25.64 -10.30
CA PRO A 34 -17.17 -25.46 -10.01
C PRO A 34 -17.50 -23.99 -9.77
N GLY A 35 -18.76 -23.60 -9.97
CA GLY A 35 -19.18 -22.21 -9.76
C GLY A 35 -20.67 -22.00 -9.95
N PRO A 36 -21.19 -20.81 -9.58
CA PRO A 36 -22.58 -20.47 -9.78
C PRO A 36 -22.90 -20.31 -11.27
N PHE A 37 -24.10 -20.71 -11.68
CA PHE A 37 -24.56 -20.53 -13.06
C PHE A 37 -24.60 -19.03 -13.42
N PRO A 38 -23.82 -18.59 -14.41
CA PRO A 38 -23.78 -17.18 -14.84
C PRO A 38 -25.01 -16.78 -15.66
N LEU A 39 -25.45 -15.53 -15.50
CA LEU A 39 -26.51 -14.94 -16.32
C LEU A 39 -25.95 -14.34 -17.61
N PRO A 40 -26.75 -14.25 -18.69
CA PRO A 40 -26.36 -13.54 -19.89
C PRO A 40 -25.93 -12.09 -19.60
N ILE A 41 -24.88 -11.62 -20.28
CA ILE A 41 -24.30 -10.27 -20.19
C ILE A 41 -23.60 -9.96 -18.87
N ILE A 42 -24.29 -10.07 -17.74
CA ILE A 42 -23.78 -9.67 -16.42
C ILE A 42 -23.01 -10.77 -15.68
N GLY A 43 -23.13 -12.02 -16.13
CA GLY A 43 -22.49 -13.16 -15.49
C GLY A 43 -23.01 -13.39 -14.07
N ASN A 44 -22.10 -13.47 -13.12
CA ASN A 44 -22.32 -13.76 -11.70
C ASN A 44 -22.39 -12.50 -10.82
N LEU A 45 -22.70 -11.34 -11.40
CA LEU A 45 -22.72 -10.07 -10.65
C LEU A 45 -23.69 -10.10 -9.45
N PHE A 46 -24.83 -10.82 -9.53
CA PHE A 46 -25.76 -10.97 -8.41
C PHE A 46 -25.21 -11.80 -7.24
N GLN A 47 -24.18 -12.62 -7.48
CA GLN A 47 -23.50 -13.35 -6.41
C GLN A 47 -22.42 -12.50 -5.71
N LEU A 48 -22.16 -11.29 -6.21
CA LEU A 48 -21.11 -10.41 -5.73
C LEU A 48 -21.69 -9.15 -5.07
N GLU A 49 -21.32 -8.94 -3.81
CA GLU A 49 -21.55 -7.68 -3.12
C GLU A 49 -20.43 -6.69 -3.49
N LEU A 50 -20.72 -5.74 -4.38
CA LEU A 50 -19.71 -4.78 -4.89
C LEU A 50 -19.06 -3.91 -3.79
N LYS A 51 -19.68 -3.79 -2.62
CA LYS A 51 -19.12 -3.11 -1.43
C LYS A 51 -18.11 -3.96 -0.66
N ASN A 52 -18.13 -5.27 -0.86
CA ASN A 52 -17.27 -6.23 -0.18
C ASN A 52 -17.13 -7.52 -1.00
N ILE A 53 -16.34 -7.42 -2.08
CA ILE A 53 -16.02 -8.56 -2.95
C ILE A 53 -15.32 -9.70 -2.19
N PRO A 54 -14.31 -9.45 -1.31
CA PRO A 54 -13.66 -10.52 -0.54
C PRO A 54 -14.64 -11.36 0.29
N LYS A 55 -15.61 -10.72 0.98
CA LYS A 55 -16.67 -11.44 1.71
C LYS A 55 -17.54 -12.30 0.80
N SER A 56 -17.79 -11.85 -0.43
CA SER A 56 -18.52 -12.63 -1.43
C SER A 56 -17.71 -13.85 -1.88
N PHE A 57 -16.40 -13.71 -2.08
CA PHE A 57 -15.50 -14.83 -2.38
C PHE A 57 -15.46 -15.84 -1.24
N THR A 58 -15.36 -15.42 0.01
CA THR A 58 -15.42 -16.32 1.18
C THR A 58 -16.74 -17.10 1.23
N ARG A 59 -17.87 -16.45 0.96
CA ARG A 59 -19.18 -17.11 0.88
C ARG A 59 -19.25 -18.15 -0.25
N LEU A 60 -18.67 -17.83 -1.41
CA LEU A 60 -18.64 -18.73 -2.56
C LEU A 60 -17.68 -19.91 -2.31
N ALA A 61 -16.56 -19.68 -1.62
CA ALA A 61 -15.63 -20.73 -1.24
C ALA A 61 -16.28 -21.77 -0.31
N GLN A 62 -17.14 -21.34 0.63
CA GLN A 62 -17.92 -22.26 1.47
C GLN A 62 -18.86 -23.16 0.65
N ARG A 63 -19.33 -22.69 -0.51
CA ARG A 63 -20.30 -23.41 -1.36
C ARG A 63 -19.62 -24.29 -2.42
N PHE A 64 -18.54 -23.82 -3.03
CA PHE A 64 -17.91 -24.44 -4.19
C PHE A 64 -16.50 -25.00 -3.91
N GLY A 65 -15.98 -24.76 -2.70
CA GLY A 65 -14.64 -25.17 -2.30
C GLY A 65 -13.56 -24.13 -2.63
N PRO A 66 -12.28 -24.50 -2.48
CA PRO A 66 -11.15 -23.55 -2.50
C PRO A 66 -10.78 -23.04 -3.90
N VAL A 67 -11.37 -23.58 -4.96
CA VAL A 67 -11.11 -23.21 -6.36
C VAL A 67 -12.44 -23.18 -7.07
N PHE A 68 -12.88 -22.00 -7.53
CA PHE A 68 -14.17 -21.84 -8.17
C PHE A 68 -14.16 -20.82 -9.30
N THR A 69 -15.07 -20.99 -10.25
CA THR A 69 -15.21 -20.14 -11.44
C THR A 69 -16.30 -19.09 -11.23
N LEU A 70 -16.02 -17.88 -11.69
CA LEU A 70 -16.96 -16.77 -11.83
C LEU A 70 -16.84 -16.15 -13.21
N TYR A 71 -17.94 -15.56 -13.68
CA TYR A 71 -17.99 -14.69 -14.83
C TYR A 71 -18.42 -13.32 -14.33
N VAL A 72 -17.59 -12.29 -14.45
CA VAL A 72 -18.00 -10.92 -14.09
C VAL A 72 -18.08 -10.11 -15.37
N GLY A 73 -19.30 -9.84 -15.82
CA GLY A 73 -19.53 -9.47 -17.21
C GLY A 73 -19.19 -10.63 -18.14
N SER A 74 -18.39 -10.35 -19.17
CA SER A 74 -17.87 -11.37 -20.09
C SER A 74 -16.54 -11.99 -19.65
N GLN A 75 -15.89 -11.46 -18.61
CA GLN A 75 -14.58 -11.92 -18.18
C GLN A 75 -14.72 -13.17 -17.31
N ARG A 76 -14.07 -14.27 -17.73
CA ARG A 76 -13.96 -15.48 -16.91
C ARG A 76 -12.83 -15.30 -15.88
N THR A 77 -13.15 -15.66 -14.64
CA THR A 77 -12.30 -15.52 -13.48
C THR A 77 -12.32 -16.80 -12.65
N VAL A 78 -11.15 -17.31 -12.26
CA VAL A 78 -11.01 -18.39 -11.28
C VAL A 78 -10.49 -17.80 -9.99
N VAL A 79 -11.21 -18.01 -8.89
CA VAL A 79 -10.82 -17.55 -7.56
C VAL A 79 -10.19 -18.71 -6.81
N LEU A 80 -9.07 -18.43 -6.15
CA LEU A 80 -8.36 -19.36 -5.28
C LEU A 80 -8.47 -18.84 -3.86
N HIS A 81 -9.00 -19.68 -2.97
CA HIS A 81 -9.35 -19.31 -1.59
C HIS A 81 -8.75 -20.30 -0.60
N GLY A 82 -8.07 -19.77 0.42
CA GLY A 82 -7.33 -20.52 1.43
C GLY A 82 -5.87 -20.80 1.05
N TYR A 83 -5.02 -20.93 2.07
CA TYR A 83 -3.56 -21.04 1.93
C TYR A 83 -3.11 -22.10 0.94
N LYS A 84 -3.65 -23.32 1.00
CA LYS A 84 -3.21 -24.44 0.14
C LYS A 84 -3.40 -24.12 -1.35
N ALA A 85 -4.58 -23.63 -1.74
CA ALA A 85 -4.88 -23.34 -3.16
C ALA A 85 -4.08 -22.13 -3.67
N VAL A 86 -3.97 -21.09 -2.84
CA VAL A 86 -3.20 -19.88 -3.17
C VAL A 86 -1.70 -20.19 -3.29
N LYS A 87 -1.13 -20.95 -2.34
CA LYS A 87 0.28 -21.36 -2.35
C LYS A 87 0.62 -22.21 -3.57
N GLU A 88 -0.16 -23.25 -3.84
CA GLU A 88 0.04 -24.15 -4.99
C GLU A 88 0.03 -23.35 -6.31
N ALA A 89 -0.96 -22.48 -6.51
CA ALA A 89 -1.04 -21.67 -7.72
C ALA A 89 0.13 -20.69 -7.87
N LEU A 90 0.55 -20.01 -6.79
CA LEU A 90 1.60 -19.00 -6.87
C LEU A 90 3.03 -19.57 -6.84
N LEU A 91 3.22 -20.76 -6.27
CA LEU A 91 4.55 -21.36 -6.09
C LEU A 91 4.83 -22.57 -6.99
N ASP A 92 3.83 -23.38 -7.31
CA ASP A 92 4.01 -24.58 -8.11
C ASP A 92 3.65 -24.29 -9.58
N HIS A 93 2.64 -23.45 -9.82
CA HIS A 93 2.20 -22.99 -11.16
C HIS A 93 2.68 -21.57 -11.50
N LYS A 94 3.95 -21.30 -11.15
CA LYS A 94 4.57 -19.98 -11.20
C LYS A 94 4.48 -19.30 -12.56
N ASP A 95 4.72 -20.03 -13.65
CA ASP A 95 4.79 -19.47 -15.01
C ASP A 95 3.41 -19.53 -15.70
N GLU A 96 2.59 -20.53 -15.37
CA GLU A 96 1.21 -20.68 -15.82
C GLU A 96 0.34 -19.50 -15.38
N PHE A 97 0.51 -19.05 -14.13
CA PHE A 97 -0.27 -17.95 -13.56
C PHE A 97 0.56 -16.68 -13.37
N SER A 98 1.67 -16.50 -14.11
CA SER A 98 2.46 -15.26 -14.05
C SER A 98 1.88 -14.09 -14.85
N GLY A 99 0.72 -14.22 -15.49
CA GLY A 99 0.09 -13.11 -16.19
C GLY A 99 -0.48 -12.05 -15.23
N ARG A 100 -0.93 -10.93 -15.78
CA ARG A 100 -1.60 -9.83 -15.06
C ARG A 100 -2.95 -9.58 -15.73
N GLY A 101 -4.03 -9.76 -14.98
CA GLY A 101 -5.37 -9.43 -15.44
C GLY A 101 -5.52 -7.92 -15.66
N ASP A 102 -6.34 -7.56 -16.64
CA ASP A 102 -6.57 -6.16 -17.01
C ASP A 102 -7.29 -5.37 -15.91
N LEU A 103 -6.90 -4.11 -15.73
CA LEU A 103 -7.52 -3.17 -14.81
C LEU A 103 -7.82 -1.86 -15.56
N PRO A 104 -9.06 -1.69 -16.07
CA PRO A 104 -9.42 -0.57 -16.94
C PRO A 104 -9.11 0.82 -16.42
N ALA A 105 -9.16 1.02 -15.10
CA ALA A 105 -8.80 2.30 -14.48
C ALA A 105 -7.33 2.71 -14.74
N PHE A 106 -6.46 1.74 -15.06
CA PHE A 106 -5.03 1.91 -15.33
C PHE A 106 -4.65 1.58 -16.78
N HIS A 107 -5.56 1.69 -17.75
CA HIS A 107 -5.23 1.46 -19.17
C HIS A 107 -4.07 2.33 -19.69
N ALA A 108 -3.82 3.50 -19.08
CA ALA A 108 -2.65 4.33 -19.38
C ALA A 108 -1.29 3.67 -19.04
N HIS A 109 -1.29 2.64 -18.18
CA HIS A 109 -0.14 1.85 -17.74
C HIS A 109 -0.14 0.42 -18.32
N LYS A 110 -1.22 0.01 -18.99
CA LYS A 110 -1.39 -1.36 -19.52
C LYS A 110 -0.20 -1.76 -20.40
N ASP A 111 0.28 -2.99 -20.18
CA ASP A 111 1.37 -3.65 -20.91
C ASP A 111 2.72 -2.90 -20.88
N ARG A 112 2.88 -2.00 -19.91
CA ARG A 112 4.10 -1.21 -19.65
C ARG A 112 4.41 -1.19 -18.16
N GLY A 113 5.66 -0.87 -17.83
CA GLY A 113 6.12 -0.90 -16.44
C GLY A 113 6.06 -2.30 -15.83
N ILE A 114 5.60 -2.38 -14.57
CA ILE A 114 5.69 -3.60 -13.75
C ILE A 114 4.31 -4.07 -13.27
N ILE A 115 3.49 -3.16 -12.74
CA ILE A 115 2.28 -3.53 -11.99
C ILE A 115 1.21 -4.04 -12.95
N PHE A 116 0.95 -3.29 -14.02
CA PHE A 116 -0.13 -3.52 -15.00
C PHE A 116 0.38 -4.08 -16.33
N ASN A 117 1.60 -4.65 -16.33
CA ASN A 117 2.22 -5.19 -17.52
C ASN A 117 1.92 -6.70 -17.70
N ASN A 118 1.12 -7.06 -18.70
CA ASN A 118 0.92 -8.45 -19.13
C ASN A 118 1.71 -8.80 -20.41
N GLY A 119 2.47 -7.83 -20.94
CA GLY A 119 3.27 -7.96 -22.15
C GLY A 119 4.62 -8.67 -21.92
N PRO A 120 5.37 -8.93 -23.01
CA PRO A 120 6.63 -9.67 -22.96
C PRO A 120 7.74 -8.91 -22.20
N THR A 121 7.67 -7.58 -22.14
CA THR A 121 8.69 -6.73 -21.50
C THR A 121 8.71 -6.82 -19.97
N TRP A 122 7.62 -7.30 -19.35
CA TRP A 122 7.45 -7.31 -17.90
C TRP A 122 8.61 -8.00 -17.16
N LYS A 123 9.05 -9.16 -17.66
CA LYS A 123 10.04 -10.00 -16.97
C LYS A 123 11.37 -9.28 -16.82
N ASP A 124 11.87 -8.68 -17.90
CA ASP A 124 13.17 -8.02 -17.93
C ASP A 124 13.14 -6.67 -17.21
N ILE A 125 12.10 -5.84 -17.44
CA ILE A 125 11.90 -4.58 -16.72
C ILE A 125 11.83 -4.84 -15.21
N ARG A 126 11.01 -5.80 -14.79
CA ARG A 126 10.89 -6.15 -13.36
C ARG A 126 12.21 -6.65 -12.79
N ARG A 127 12.92 -7.53 -13.49
CA ARG A 127 14.22 -8.05 -13.02
C ARG A 127 15.24 -6.93 -12.86
N PHE A 128 15.32 -6.03 -13.83
CA PHE A 128 16.20 -4.87 -13.79
C PHE A 128 15.83 -3.95 -12.63
N SER A 129 14.57 -3.52 -12.52
CA SER A 129 14.12 -2.66 -11.42
C SER A 129 14.36 -3.28 -10.05
N LEU A 130 14.11 -4.58 -9.85
CA LEU A 130 14.43 -5.27 -8.59
C LEU A 130 15.93 -5.27 -8.27
N THR A 131 16.76 -5.47 -9.30
CA THR A 131 18.22 -5.44 -9.15
C THR A 131 18.69 -4.04 -8.76
N THR A 132 18.17 -3.01 -9.42
CA THR A 132 18.46 -1.60 -9.14
C THR A 132 17.98 -1.21 -7.75
N LEU A 133 16.74 -1.54 -7.36
CA LEU A 133 16.22 -1.30 -6.01
C LEU A 133 17.11 -1.95 -4.92
N ARG A 134 17.59 -3.17 -5.16
CA ARG A 134 18.55 -3.84 -4.28
C ARG A 134 19.91 -3.13 -4.22
N ASN A 135 20.39 -2.59 -5.33
CA ASN A 135 21.64 -1.84 -5.38
C ASN A 135 21.53 -0.50 -4.64
N TYR A 136 20.37 0.18 -4.73
CA TYR A 136 20.08 1.45 -4.03
C TYR A 136 19.75 1.30 -2.54
N GLY A 137 19.77 0.07 -2.02
CA GLY A 137 19.73 -0.18 -0.58
C GLY A 137 18.65 -1.16 -0.11
N MET A 138 17.84 -1.77 -0.98
CA MET A 138 16.84 -2.76 -0.53
C MET A 138 17.53 -3.94 0.17
N GLY A 139 17.34 -4.01 1.49
CA GLY A 139 17.99 -4.98 2.38
C GLY A 139 19.43 -4.62 2.82
N LYS A 140 19.88 -3.36 2.65
CA LYS A 140 21.21 -2.87 3.04
C LYS A 140 21.12 -1.52 3.79
N GLN A 141 22.26 -1.06 4.33
CA GLN A 141 22.41 0.20 5.06
C GLN A 141 21.92 1.45 4.29
N GLY A 142 21.86 1.42 2.95
CA GLY A 142 21.36 2.53 2.14
C GLY A 142 19.89 2.86 2.40
N ASN A 143 19.00 1.86 2.46
CA ASN A 143 17.58 2.12 2.76
C ASN A 143 17.38 2.47 4.22
N GLU A 144 18.11 1.80 5.13
CA GLU A 144 18.04 2.11 6.56
C GLU A 144 18.41 3.58 6.82
N SER A 145 19.54 4.05 6.29
CA SER A 145 19.98 5.44 6.42
C SER A 145 18.98 6.43 5.80
N ARG A 146 18.41 6.08 4.63
CA ARG A 146 17.38 6.91 3.97
C ARG A 146 16.12 7.04 4.83
N ILE A 147 15.63 5.94 5.40
CA ILE A 147 14.44 5.92 6.26
C ILE A 147 14.71 6.64 7.59
N GLN A 148 15.90 6.45 8.18
CA GLN A 148 16.31 7.16 9.40
C GLN A 148 16.41 8.66 9.18
N ARG A 149 16.94 9.10 8.03
CA ARG A 149 16.98 10.51 7.65
C ARG A 149 15.57 11.06 7.48
N GLU A 150 14.68 10.32 6.81
CA GLU A 150 13.29 10.74 6.64
C GLU A 150 12.53 10.79 7.97
N ALA A 151 12.81 9.86 8.89
CA ALA A 151 12.23 9.85 10.23
C ALA A 151 12.52 11.18 10.97
N HIS A 152 13.67 11.82 10.74
CA HIS A 152 13.95 13.13 11.32
C HIS A 152 12.93 14.19 10.89
N PHE A 153 12.64 14.29 9.59
CA PHE A 153 11.65 15.23 9.05
C PHE A 153 10.23 14.89 9.51
N LEU A 154 9.88 13.60 9.54
CA LEU A 154 8.61 13.12 10.06
C LEU A 154 8.41 13.56 11.52
N LEU A 155 9.40 13.30 12.38
CA LEU A 155 9.35 13.70 13.78
C LEU A 155 9.27 15.21 13.94
N GLU A 156 10.02 15.98 13.16
CA GLU A 156 9.91 17.45 13.17
C GLU A 156 8.49 17.93 12.80
N ALA A 157 7.90 17.36 11.75
CA ALA A 157 6.55 17.67 11.33
C ALA A 157 5.52 17.31 12.43
N LEU A 158 5.69 16.17 13.09
CA LEU A 158 4.85 15.77 14.22
C LEU A 158 4.98 16.74 15.41
N ARG A 159 6.19 17.19 15.77
CA ARG A 159 6.40 18.19 16.84
C ARG A 159 5.71 19.52 16.53
N LYS A 160 5.72 19.94 15.25
CA LYS A 160 5.05 21.18 14.80
C LYS A 160 3.53 21.15 15.01
N THR A 161 2.92 19.99 15.21
CA THR A 161 1.49 19.88 15.56
C THR A 161 1.20 20.29 17.00
N GLN A 162 2.22 20.37 17.88
CA GLN A 162 2.10 20.85 19.27
C GLN A 162 1.00 20.14 20.08
N GLY A 163 0.82 18.83 19.85
CA GLY A 163 -0.21 18.03 20.50
C GLY A 163 -1.65 18.43 20.12
N GLN A 164 -1.85 19.23 19.07
CA GLN A 164 -3.17 19.60 18.58
C GLN A 164 -3.75 18.52 17.67
N PRO A 165 -5.10 18.38 17.62
CA PRO A 165 -5.75 17.41 16.75
C PRO A 165 -5.50 17.68 15.26
N PHE A 166 -4.99 16.69 14.52
CA PHE A 166 -4.84 16.78 13.06
C PHE A 166 -5.14 15.44 12.37
N ASP A 167 -5.38 15.49 11.05
CA ASP A 167 -5.55 14.30 10.21
C ASP A 167 -4.15 13.81 9.76
N PRO A 168 -3.74 12.58 10.10
CA PRO A 168 -2.40 12.11 9.82
C PRO A 168 -2.14 11.80 8.34
N THR A 169 -3.18 11.69 7.51
CA THR A 169 -3.11 11.15 6.14
C THR A 169 -2.00 11.77 5.30
N PHE A 170 -1.90 13.09 5.29
CA PHE A 170 -0.93 13.82 4.46
C PHE A 170 0.32 14.27 5.22
N LEU A 171 0.50 13.88 6.48
CA LEU A 171 1.73 14.12 7.22
C LEU A 171 2.57 12.86 7.29
N ILE A 172 1.98 11.74 7.74
CA ILE A 172 2.72 10.47 7.85
C ILE A 172 3.03 9.89 6.46
N GLY A 173 2.18 10.18 5.47
CA GLY A 173 2.37 9.74 4.09
C GLY A 173 3.55 10.39 3.39
N CYS A 174 4.03 11.54 3.90
CA CYS A 174 5.21 12.23 3.34
C CYS A 174 6.45 11.36 3.46
N ALA A 175 6.60 10.63 4.57
CA ALA A 175 7.77 9.80 4.82
C ALA A 175 8.00 8.72 3.74
N PRO A 176 7.08 7.76 3.50
CA PRO A 176 7.28 6.78 2.43
C PRO A 176 7.37 7.44 1.05
N CYS A 177 6.66 8.54 0.82
CA CYS A 177 6.70 9.28 -0.45
C CYS A 177 8.10 9.86 -0.74
N ASN A 178 8.74 10.47 0.26
CA ASN A 178 10.11 10.99 0.14
C ASN A 178 11.15 9.87 0.05
N VAL A 179 10.97 8.77 0.79
CA VAL A 179 11.86 7.60 0.70
C VAL A 179 11.88 7.05 -0.73
N ILE A 180 10.71 6.85 -1.35
CA ILE A 180 10.68 6.38 -2.73
C ILE A 180 11.11 7.47 -3.73
N ALA A 181 10.82 8.75 -3.48
CA ALA A 181 11.25 9.85 -4.33
C ALA A 181 12.78 10.01 -4.37
N ASP A 182 13.49 9.77 -3.27
CA ASP A 182 14.96 9.77 -3.26
C ASP A 182 15.52 8.62 -4.11
N ILE A 183 14.87 7.45 -4.11
CA ILE A 183 15.28 6.31 -4.94
C ILE A 183 15.00 6.56 -6.42
N LEU A 184 13.88 7.20 -6.74
CA LEU A 184 13.41 7.38 -8.11
C LEU A 184 13.97 8.60 -8.81
N PHE A 185 14.15 9.71 -8.09
CA PHE A 185 14.45 11.03 -8.67
C PHE A 185 15.57 11.77 -7.94
N ARG A 186 16.20 11.14 -6.92
CA ARG A 186 17.12 11.80 -5.98
C ARG A 186 16.53 13.11 -5.44
N LYS A 187 15.23 13.10 -5.17
CA LYS A 187 14.45 14.29 -4.79
C LYS A 187 13.85 14.11 -3.40
N HIS A 188 14.03 15.13 -2.58
CA HIS A 188 13.36 15.28 -1.30
C HIS A 188 12.41 16.48 -1.37
N PHE A 189 11.16 16.29 -0.98
CA PHE A 189 10.14 17.33 -0.94
C PHE A 189 10.00 17.89 0.48
N ASP A 190 9.74 19.20 0.56
CA ASP A 190 9.21 19.77 1.80
C ASP A 190 7.78 19.25 2.03
N TYR A 191 7.41 19.03 3.28
CA TYR A 191 6.09 18.47 3.63
C TYR A 191 4.93 19.42 3.28
N ASN A 192 5.23 20.71 3.08
CA ASN A 192 4.25 21.72 2.67
C ASN A 192 4.32 22.06 1.18
N ASP A 193 5.17 21.38 0.39
CA ASP A 193 5.24 21.61 -1.05
C ASP A 193 3.89 21.25 -1.71
N GLU A 194 3.30 22.21 -2.44
CA GLU A 194 1.96 22.06 -3.01
C GLU A 194 1.90 20.92 -4.03
N LYS A 195 2.95 20.73 -4.84
CA LYS A 195 3.00 19.63 -5.82
C LYS A 195 3.11 18.28 -5.12
N PHE A 196 3.88 18.20 -4.04
CA PHE A 196 4.04 17.00 -3.24
C PHE A 196 2.72 16.57 -2.58
N LEU A 197 2.05 17.50 -1.90
CA LEU A 197 0.73 17.26 -1.31
C LEU A 197 -0.32 16.91 -2.38
N ARG A 198 -0.24 17.52 -3.57
CA ARG A 198 -1.10 17.17 -4.70
C ARG A 198 -0.87 15.72 -5.15
N LEU A 199 0.36 15.27 -5.31
CA LEU A 199 0.67 13.89 -5.71
C LEU A 199 0.15 12.88 -4.68
N MET A 200 0.40 13.15 -3.40
CA MET A 200 -0.13 12.31 -2.31
C MET A 200 -1.66 12.29 -2.29
N TYR A 201 -2.31 13.42 -2.54
CA TYR A 201 -3.77 13.49 -2.67
C TYR A 201 -4.28 12.62 -3.82
N LEU A 202 -3.62 12.65 -4.99
CA LEU A 202 -4.00 11.82 -6.14
C LEU A 202 -3.84 10.32 -5.83
N PHE A 203 -2.76 9.93 -5.14
CA PHE A 203 -2.54 8.56 -4.71
C PHE A 203 -3.64 8.09 -3.75
N ASN A 204 -3.93 8.89 -2.73
CA ASN A 204 -4.96 8.59 -1.74
C ASN A 204 -6.36 8.53 -2.36
N GLU A 205 -6.71 9.50 -3.20
CA GLU A 205 -8.00 9.53 -3.90
C GLU A 205 -8.14 8.33 -4.84
N ASN A 206 -7.09 7.93 -5.56
CA ASN A 206 -7.12 6.74 -6.41
C ASN A 206 -7.34 5.48 -5.59
N PHE A 207 -6.58 5.27 -4.51
CA PHE A 207 -6.71 4.08 -3.67
C PHE A 207 -8.08 3.98 -2.99
N TYR A 208 -8.61 5.12 -2.51
CA TYR A 208 -9.98 5.23 -2.02
C TYR A 208 -10.99 4.86 -3.11
N LEU A 209 -10.95 5.53 -4.27
CA LEU A 209 -11.94 5.34 -5.33
C LEU A 209 -11.91 3.93 -5.90
N LEU A 210 -10.72 3.34 -6.11
CA LEU A 210 -10.54 1.96 -6.59
C LEU A 210 -11.19 0.93 -5.65
N SER A 211 -11.38 1.28 -4.39
CA SER A 211 -12.01 0.43 -3.38
C SER A 211 -13.53 0.64 -3.28
N THR A 212 -14.11 1.56 -4.07
CA THR A 212 -15.55 1.82 -4.08
C THR A 212 -16.33 0.89 -5.03
N PRO A 213 -17.62 0.62 -4.77
CA PRO A 213 -18.46 -0.25 -5.60
C PRO A 213 -18.53 0.17 -7.07
N TRP A 214 -18.53 1.48 -7.34
CA TRP A 214 -18.62 1.99 -8.70
C TRP A 214 -17.39 1.60 -9.53
N LEU A 215 -16.19 1.65 -8.94
CA LEU A 215 -14.98 1.26 -9.66
C LEU A 215 -14.84 -0.25 -9.76
N GLN A 216 -15.33 -1.01 -8.78
CA GLN A 216 -15.45 -2.47 -8.91
C GLN A 216 -16.35 -2.85 -10.09
N LEU A 217 -17.46 -2.13 -10.30
CA LEU A 217 -18.32 -2.33 -11.47
C LEU A 217 -17.63 -1.89 -12.77
N PHE A 218 -17.02 -0.69 -12.80
CA PHE A 218 -16.30 -0.18 -13.97
C PHE A 218 -15.20 -1.11 -14.46
N ASN A 219 -14.41 -1.69 -13.55
CA ASN A 219 -13.30 -2.57 -13.91
C ASN A 219 -13.74 -3.86 -14.62
N ASN A 220 -14.99 -4.28 -14.42
CA ASN A 220 -15.54 -5.48 -15.06
C ASN A 220 -16.44 -5.17 -16.27
N PHE A 221 -16.98 -3.95 -16.35
CA PHE A 221 -17.84 -3.48 -17.45
C PHE A 221 -17.32 -2.18 -18.09
N PRO A 222 -16.04 -2.10 -18.49
CA PRO A 222 -15.44 -0.85 -18.90
C PRO A 222 -16.08 -0.30 -20.19
N SER A 223 -16.33 -1.15 -21.19
CA SER A 223 -16.89 -0.73 -22.49
C SER A 223 -18.26 -0.06 -22.35
N PHE A 224 -19.11 -0.55 -21.44
CA PHE A 224 -20.43 0.01 -21.17
C PHE A 224 -20.38 1.31 -20.36
N LEU A 225 -19.40 1.43 -19.46
CA LEU A 225 -19.39 2.48 -18.43
C LEU A 225 -18.41 3.62 -18.70
N HIS A 226 -17.39 3.43 -19.55
CA HIS A 226 -16.29 4.39 -19.77
C HIS A 226 -16.77 5.78 -20.21
N TYR A 227 -17.80 5.82 -21.06
CA TYR A 227 -18.34 7.07 -21.57
C TYR A 227 -19.49 7.62 -20.73
N LEU A 228 -19.86 6.96 -19.63
CA LEU A 228 -20.87 7.49 -18.69
C LEU A 228 -20.21 8.43 -17.67
N PRO A 229 -20.97 9.36 -17.06
CA PRO A 229 -20.47 10.09 -15.90
C PRO A 229 -20.23 9.14 -14.72
N GLY A 230 -19.19 9.40 -13.93
CA GLY A 230 -18.89 8.62 -12.73
C GLY A 230 -17.47 8.84 -12.20
N SER A 231 -17.19 8.31 -11.01
CA SER A 231 -15.89 8.48 -10.34
C SER A 231 -14.72 7.82 -11.06
N HIS A 232 -14.97 6.83 -11.93
CA HIS A 232 -13.95 6.23 -12.78
C HIS A 232 -13.20 7.25 -13.65
N ARG A 233 -13.90 8.29 -14.15
CA ARG A 233 -13.29 9.38 -14.91
C ARG A 233 -12.31 10.18 -14.06
N LYS A 234 -12.56 10.33 -12.76
CA LYS A 234 -11.66 11.01 -11.82
C LYS A 234 -10.38 10.21 -11.66
N VAL A 235 -10.46 8.89 -11.49
CA VAL A 235 -9.28 8.02 -11.42
C VAL A 235 -8.48 8.05 -12.72
N ILE A 236 -9.12 7.97 -13.89
CA ILE A 236 -8.41 8.07 -15.19
C ILE A 236 -7.66 9.40 -15.29
N LYS A 237 -8.28 10.53 -14.90
CA LYS A 237 -7.62 11.84 -14.87
C LYS A 237 -6.46 11.89 -13.89
N ASN A 238 -6.65 11.37 -12.67
CA ASN A 238 -5.61 11.35 -11.65
C ASN A 238 -4.39 10.50 -12.09
N VAL A 239 -4.63 9.34 -12.70
CA VAL A 239 -3.58 8.48 -13.27
C VAL A 239 -2.82 9.21 -14.37
N ALA A 240 -3.53 9.92 -15.26
CA ALA A 240 -2.90 10.72 -16.31
C ALA A 240 -2.06 11.89 -15.72
N GLU A 241 -2.55 12.57 -14.67
CA GLU A 241 -1.85 13.68 -14.02
C GLU A 241 -0.56 13.22 -13.34
N VAL A 242 -0.58 12.09 -12.62
CA VAL A 242 0.63 11.48 -12.06
C VAL A 242 1.59 11.07 -13.17
N LYS A 243 1.10 10.42 -14.22
CA LYS A 243 1.92 9.99 -15.34
C LYS A 243 2.60 11.17 -16.03
N GLU A 244 1.90 12.30 -16.21
CA GLU A 244 2.49 13.50 -16.80
C GLU A 244 3.58 14.10 -15.91
N TYR A 245 3.34 14.22 -14.60
CA TYR A 245 4.37 14.66 -13.66
C TYR A 245 5.64 13.81 -13.75
N VAL A 246 5.48 12.49 -13.79
CA VAL A 246 6.62 11.57 -13.92
C VAL A 246 7.28 11.70 -15.29
N SER A 247 6.50 11.87 -16.36
CA SER A 247 7.00 12.11 -17.72
C SER A 247 7.90 13.35 -17.78
N GLU A 248 7.48 14.46 -17.16
CA GLU A 248 8.30 15.67 -17.04
C GLU A 248 9.62 15.36 -16.32
N ARG A 249 9.59 14.64 -15.19
CA ARG A 249 10.81 14.23 -14.47
C ARG A 249 11.71 13.34 -15.29
N VAL A 250 11.18 12.34 -15.98
CA VAL A 250 11.98 11.45 -16.83
C VAL A 250 12.65 12.24 -17.96
N LYS A 251 11.96 13.21 -18.56
CA LYS A 251 12.54 14.11 -19.57
C LYS A 251 13.66 14.99 -19.00
N GLU A 252 13.47 15.57 -17.81
CA GLU A 252 14.52 16.32 -17.10
C GLU A 252 15.76 15.46 -16.82
N HIS A 253 15.55 14.20 -16.41
CA HIS A 253 16.65 13.26 -16.17
C HIS A 253 17.39 12.94 -17.47
N HIS A 254 16.66 12.68 -18.57
CA HIS A 254 17.25 12.40 -19.88
C HIS A 254 18.07 13.56 -20.43
N GLN A 255 17.61 14.80 -20.26
CA GLN A 255 18.34 16.01 -20.70
C GLN A 255 19.65 16.24 -19.94
N SER A 256 19.73 15.80 -18.68
CA SER A 256 20.88 16.01 -17.79
C SER A 256 21.62 14.72 -17.44
N LEU A 257 21.42 13.67 -18.24
CA LEU A 257 21.95 12.33 -17.98
C LEU A 257 23.46 12.29 -18.19
N ASP A 258 24.20 11.84 -17.18
CA ASP A 258 25.58 11.36 -17.31
C ASP A 258 25.59 9.83 -17.20
N PRO A 259 25.80 9.08 -18.30
CA PRO A 259 25.81 7.63 -18.28
C PRO A 259 26.86 7.01 -17.35
N ASN A 260 27.93 7.75 -16.99
CA ASN A 260 28.98 7.27 -16.10
C ASN A 260 28.64 7.46 -14.62
N CYS A 261 27.66 8.32 -14.31
CA CYS A 261 27.26 8.65 -12.95
C CYS A 261 25.73 8.66 -12.77
N PRO A 262 25.05 7.49 -12.86
CA PRO A 262 23.61 7.41 -12.63
C PRO A 262 23.23 7.89 -11.23
N ARG A 263 22.35 8.89 -11.13
CA ARG A 263 21.97 9.54 -9.86
C ARG A 263 20.95 8.71 -9.08
N ASP A 264 20.02 8.08 -9.78
CA ASP A 264 18.85 7.39 -9.22
C ASP A 264 18.37 6.26 -10.16
N LEU A 265 17.26 5.62 -9.79
CA LEU A 265 16.66 4.55 -10.58
C LEU A 265 16.21 5.01 -11.97
N THR A 266 15.76 6.27 -12.11
CA THR A 266 15.34 6.81 -13.41
C THR A 266 16.52 6.91 -14.36
N ASP A 267 17.65 7.44 -13.91
CA ASP A 267 18.89 7.46 -14.69
C ASP A 267 19.34 6.04 -15.10
N CYS A 268 19.26 5.08 -14.17
CA CYS A 268 19.61 3.69 -14.47
C CYS A 268 18.75 3.10 -15.59
N LEU A 269 17.44 3.38 -15.61
CA LEU A 269 16.54 2.94 -16.69
C LEU A 269 16.86 3.66 -18.02
N LEU A 270 17.18 4.95 -17.97
CA LEU A 270 17.55 5.72 -19.16
C LEU A 270 18.88 5.25 -19.76
N VAL A 271 19.85 4.86 -18.92
CA VAL A 271 21.11 4.25 -19.37
C VAL A 271 20.87 2.93 -20.10
N GLU A 272 19.97 2.07 -19.60
CA GLU A 272 19.59 0.84 -20.33
C GLU A 272 18.89 1.14 -21.67
N MET A 273 18.05 2.17 -21.71
CA MET A 273 17.42 2.62 -22.95
C MET A 273 18.45 3.08 -24.00
N GLU A 274 19.48 3.84 -23.60
CA GLU A 274 20.54 4.27 -24.53
C GLU A 274 21.39 3.09 -25.02
N LYS A 275 21.60 2.04 -24.21
CA LYS A 275 22.29 0.80 -24.65
C LYS A 275 21.51 0.06 -25.74
N GLU A 276 20.19 0.16 -25.73
CA GLU A 276 19.29 -0.52 -26.69
C GLU A 276 18.91 0.32 -27.90
N LYS A 277 19.50 1.52 -28.08
CA LYS A 277 19.14 2.47 -29.15
C LYS A 277 19.20 1.91 -30.57
N HIS A 278 20.04 0.90 -30.81
CA HIS A 278 20.21 0.23 -32.09
C HIS A 278 19.52 -1.15 -32.15
N SER A 279 18.77 -1.54 -31.11
CA SER A 279 17.98 -2.76 -31.10
C SER A 279 16.75 -2.63 -32.01
N ALA A 280 16.43 -3.69 -32.76
CA ALA A 280 15.22 -3.76 -33.57
C ALA A 280 13.95 -3.84 -32.71
N GLU A 281 14.06 -4.40 -31.50
CA GLU A 281 12.97 -4.56 -30.53
C GLU A 281 13.43 -3.98 -29.17
N PRO A 282 13.32 -2.66 -28.95
CA PRO A 282 13.73 -2.05 -27.69
C PRO A 282 12.79 -2.42 -26.56
N LEU A 283 13.33 -2.90 -25.44
CA LEU A 283 12.58 -3.20 -24.22
C LEU A 283 12.18 -1.91 -23.49
N TYR A 284 13.06 -0.91 -23.50
CA TYR A 284 12.87 0.36 -22.83
C TYR A 284 12.44 1.45 -23.81
N THR A 285 11.35 2.14 -23.48
CA THR A 285 10.88 3.33 -24.17
C THR A 285 10.67 4.44 -23.15
N MET A 286 10.70 5.70 -23.57
CA MET A 286 10.43 6.84 -22.67
C MET A 286 9.10 6.68 -21.91
N ASP A 287 8.07 6.21 -22.61
CA ASP A 287 6.76 5.93 -22.01
C ASP A 287 6.80 4.71 -21.07
N GLY A 288 7.49 3.64 -21.44
CA GLY A 288 7.70 2.47 -20.59
C GLY A 288 8.47 2.80 -19.29
N ILE A 289 9.49 3.65 -19.36
CA ILE A 289 10.23 4.15 -18.20
C ILE A 289 9.32 5.03 -17.33
N THR A 290 8.58 5.96 -17.95
CA THR A 290 7.61 6.80 -17.24
C THR A 290 6.60 5.96 -16.46
N VAL A 291 6.03 4.93 -17.09
CA VAL A 291 5.09 4.01 -16.43
C VAL A 291 5.78 3.21 -15.33
N THR A 292 7.00 2.72 -15.55
CA THR A 292 7.79 1.99 -14.51
C THR A 292 8.01 2.85 -13.26
N VAL A 293 8.40 4.11 -13.46
CA VAL A 293 8.67 5.04 -12.37
C VAL A 293 7.38 5.46 -11.68
N ALA A 294 6.29 5.71 -12.42
CA ALA A 294 4.99 6.02 -11.86
C ALA A 294 4.40 4.84 -11.05
N ASP A 295 4.57 3.61 -11.53
CA ASP A 295 4.19 2.38 -10.82
C ASP A 295 4.89 2.31 -9.45
N LEU A 296 6.22 2.47 -9.43
CA LEU A 296 7.01 2.44 -8.20
C LEU A 296 6.65 3.59 -7.26
N PHE A 297 6.40 4.78 -7.80
CA PHE A 297 6.10 5.97 -6.99
C PHE A 297 4.76 5.83 -6.26
N PHE A 298 3.70 5.42 -6.96
CA PHE A 298 2.39 5.15 -6.35
C PHE A 298 2.47 4.00 -5.34
N ALA A 299 3.04 2.86 -5.75
CA ALA A 299 3.08 1.65 -4.91
C ALA A 299 3.94 1.83 -3.64
N GLY A 300 5.07 2.53 -3.76
CA GLY A 300 5.97 2.82 -2.65
C GLY A 300 5.42 3.87 -1.68
N THR A 301 4.43 4.67 -2.09
CA THR A 301 3.86 5.72 -1.24
C THR A 301 2.60 5.25 -0.51
N GLU A 302 1.56 4.88 -1.27
CA GLU A 302 0.20 4.78 -0.73
C GLU A 302 0.03 3.58 0.20
N THR A 303 0.69 2.45 -0.10
CA THR A 303 0.52 1.21 0.66
C THR A 303 1.18 1.29 2.05
N THR A 304 2.42 1.78 2.14
CA THR A 304 3.08 2.04 3.42
C THR A 304 2.33 3.12 4.21
N SER A 305 1.97 4.24 3.56
CA SER A 305 1.23 5.34 4.21
C SER A 305 -0.08 4.86 4.85
N THR A 306 -0.87 4.09 4.12
CA THR A 306 -2.14 3.56 4.62
C THR A 306 -1.94 2.50 5.71
N THR A 307 -0.90 1.67 5.62
CA THR A 307 -0.57 0.70 6.67
C THR A 307 -0.16 1.38 7.97
N LEU A 308 0.69 2.43 7.91
CA LEU A 308 1.04 3.24 9.08
C LEU A 308 -0.20 3.91 9.67
N ARG A 309 -1.08 4.46 8.83
CA ARG A 309 -2.34 5.08 9.28
C ARG A 309 -3.23 4.09 10.02
N TYR A 310 -3.39 2.87 9.50
CA TYR A 310 -4.08 1.82 10.24
C TYR A 310 -3.37 1.46 11.54
N GLY A 311 -2.03 1.31 11.51
CA GLY A 311 -1.24 1.00 12.70
C GLY A 311 -1.50 1.98 13.83
N LEU A 312 -1.45 3.28 13.56
CA LEU A 312 -1.76 4.32 14.54
C LEU A 312 -3.20 4.23 15.06
N LEU A 313 -4.19 4.01 14.18
CA LEU A 313 -5.59 3.84 14.58
C LEU A 313 -5.81 2.62 15.48
N ILE A 314 -5.14 1.51 15.16
CA ILE A 314 -5.19 0.27 15.92
C ILE A 314 -4.56 0.45 17.30
N LEU A 315 -3.38 1.08 17.39
CA LEU A 315 -2.69 1.31 18.66
C LEU A 315 -3.51 2.22 19.59
N MET A 316 -4.16 3.26 19.05
CA MET A 316 -5.09 4.09 19.83
C MET A 316 -6.31 3.31 20.36
N LYS A 317 -6.72 2.22 19.70
CA LYS A 317 -7.79 1.34 20.19
C LYS A 317 -7.33 0.44 21.33
N TYR A 318 -6.06 0.03 21.30
CA TYR A 318 -5.45 -0.90 22.26
C TYR A 318 -4.27 -0.22 22.98
N PRO A 319 -4.53 0.75 23.89
CA PRO A 319 -3.48 1.49 24.59
C PRO A 319 -2.53 0.58 25.38
N GLU A 320 -2.99 -0.58 25.83
CA GLU A 320 -2.16 -1.61 26.48
C GLU A 320 -1.11 -2.23 25.55
N ILE A 321 -1.35 -2.22 24.25
CA ILE A 321 -0.37 -2.66 23.24
C ILE A 321 0.64 -1.54 23.00
N GLU A 322 0.18 -0.28 22.92
CA GLU A 322 1.07 0.89 22.81
C GLU A 322 2.05 0.96 23.99
N GLU A 323 1.57 0.80 25.23
CA GLU A 323 2.40 0.82 26.45
C GLU A 323 3.52 -0.24 26.40
N LYS A 324 3.21 -1.47 25.99
CA LYS A 324 4.21 -2.54 25.84
C LYS A 324 5.23 -2.24 24.74
N LEU A 325 4.85 -1.51 23.69
CA LEU A 325 5.78 -1.08 22.66
C LEU A 325 6.72 -0.01 23.20
N HIS A 326 6.22 0.96 23.97
CA HIS A 326 7.05 1.95 24.65
C HIS A 326 8.05 1.29 25.60
N GLU A 327 7.62 0.35 26.44
CA GLU A 327 8.52 -0.41 27.32
C GLU A 327 9.63 -1.14 26.54
N GLU A 328 9.29 -1.80 25.43
CA GLU A 328 10.26 -2.51 24.61
C GLU A 328 11.23 -1.54 23.90
N ILE A 329 10.74 -0.41 23.38
CA ILE A 329 11.55 0.65 22.76
C ILE A 329 12.53 1.24 23.77
N ASP A 330 12.07 1.62 24.96
CA ASP A 330 12.91 2.20 26.00
C ASP A 330 14.00 1.24 26.48
N ARG A 331 13.65 -0.05 26.60
CA ARG A 331 14.58 -1.08 27.03
C ARG A 331 15.67 -1.38 26.01
N VAL A 332 15.35 -1.45 24.72
CA VAL A 332 16.27 -1.90 23.66
C VAL A 332 16.98 -0.75 22.95
N ILE A 333 16.24 0.32 22.68
CA ILE A 333 16.73 1.48 21.92
C ILE A 333 17.08 2.63 22.88
N GLY A 334 16.24 2.85 23.88
CA GLY A 334 16.28 4.02 24.74
C GLY A 334 15.68 5.26 24.07
N PRO A 335 15.63 6.41 24.76
CA PRO A 335 14.81 7.55 24.36
C PRO A 335 15.41 8.44 23.25
N SER A 336 16.65 8.19 22.80
CA SER A 336 17.39 9.13 21.96
C SER A 336 18.09 8.52 20.74
N ARG A 337 18.48 7.24 20.80
CA ARG A 337 19.14 6.58 19.69
C ARG A 337 18.13 6.32 18.57
N ILE A 338 18.44 6.73 17.34
CA ILE A 338 17.54 6.45 16.20
C ILE A 338 17.33 4.92 16.04
N PRO A 339 16.11 4.44 15.77
CA PRO A 339 15.85 3.03 15.51
C PRO A 339 16.67 2.52 14.32
N ALA A 340 17.20 1.32 14.45
CA ALA A 340 18.00 0.64 13.45
C ALA A 340 17.35 -0.69 13.03
N ALA A 341 17.60 -1.14 11.80
CA ALA A 341 16.98 -2.34 11.26
C ALA A 341 17.35 -3.61 12.06
N LYS A 342 18.56 -3.61 12.66
CA LYS A 342 19.04 -4.68 13.53
C LYS A 342 18.26 -4.81 14.84
N ASP A 343 17.66 -3.71 15.33
CA ASP A 343 16.94 -3.70 16.61
C ASP A 343 15.73 -4.65 16.57
N ARG A 344 15.19 -4.92 15.37
CA ARG A 344 14.11 -5.90 15.15
C ARG A 344 14.41 -7.27 15.77
N GLN A 345 15.67 -7.72 15.75
CA GLN A 345 16.04 -9.03 16.30
C GLN A 345 15.91 -9.08 17.84
N GLU A 346 15.97 -7.93 18.49
CA GLU A 346 15.88 -7.77 19.94
C GLU A 346 14.50 -7.23 20.39
N MET A 347 13.62 -6.90 19.45
CA MET A 347 12.28 -6.34 19.68
C MET A 347 11.16 -7.26 19.15
N PRO A 348 10.98 -8.45 19.74
CA PRO A 348 9.98 -9.41 19.27
C PRO A 348 8.55 -8.89 19.35
N TYR A 349 8.21 -8.03 20.31
CA TYR A 349 6.85 -7.52 20.45
C TYR A 349 6.52 -6.50 19.36
N MET A 350 7.43 -5.57 19.07
CA MET A 350 7.32 -4.65 17.94
C MET A 350 7.26 -5.39 16.60
N ASP A 351 8.12 -6.38 16.37
CA ASP A 351 8.07 -7.15 15.12
C ASP A 351 6.73 -7.90 15.00
N ALA A 352 6.22 -8.48 16.09
CA ALA A 352 4.90 -9.11 16.11
C ALA A 352 3.76 -8.13 15.84
N VAL A 353 3.76 -6.93 16.44
CA VAL A 353 2.77 -5.88 16.18
C VAL A 353 2.81 -5.41 14.72
N VAL A 354 4.01 -5.18 14.16
CA VAL A 354 4.14 -4.76 12.75
C VAL A 354 3.60 -5.83 11.80
N HIS A 355 3.82 -7.12 12.09
CA HIS A 355 3.24 -8.22 11.31
C HIS A 355 1.72 -8.28 11.51
N GLU A 356 1.23 -8.14 12.74
CA GLU A 356 -0.19 -8.20 13.04
C GLU A 356 -0.97 -7.04 12.42
N ILE A 357 -0.40 -5.83 12.35
CA ILE A 357 -1.02 -4.69 11.63
C ILE A 357 -1.26 -5.08 10.18
N GLN A 358 -0.26 -5.62 9.49
CA GLN A 358 -0.39 -5.99 8.08
C GLN A 358 -1.34 -7.17 7.87
N ARG A 359 -1.31 -8.18 8.77
CA ARG A 359 -2.21 -9.34 8.73
C ARG A 359 -3.65 -8.90 8.92
N PHE A 360 -3.93 -8.14 9.97
CA PHE A 360 -5.26 -7.72 10.38
C PHE A 360 -5.95 -6.85 9.33
N ILE A 361 -5.24 -5.86 8.76
CA ILE A 361 -5.87 -4.90 7.85
C ILE A 361 -6.14 -5.48 6.45
N THR A 362 -5.46 -6.56 6.06
CA THR A 362 -5.55 -7.19 4.72
C THR A 362 -5.56 -6.16 3.59
N LEU A 363 -4.54 -5.28 3.55
CA LEU A 363 -4.61 -4.03 2.77
C LEU A 363 -5.03 -4.21 1.31
N VAL A 364 -4.59 -5.29 0.65
CA VAL A 364 -4.99 -5.68 -0.71
C VAL A 364 -5.63 -7.07 -0.64
N PRO A 365 -6.90 -7.18 -0.21
CA PRO A 365 -7.48 -8.44 0.29
C PRO A 365 -7.62 -9.49 -0.82
N SER A 366 -7.97 -9.07 -2.03
CA SER A 366 -8.15 -9.96 -3.19
C SER A 366 -6.87 -10.18 -4.01
N ASN A 367 -5.71 -9.70 -3.55
CA ASN A 367 -4.49 -9.60 -4.37
C ASN A 367 -4.69 -8.70 -5.62
N LEU A 368 -3.64 -8.55 -6.42
CA LEU A 368 -3.77 -8.05 -7.79
C LEU A 368 -4.16 -9.21 -8.72
N PRO A 369 -5.05 -9.01 -9.71
CA PRO A 369 -5.55 -10.09 -10.56
C PRO A 369 -4.42 -10.69 -11.40
N HIS A 370 -4.18 -11.99 -11.29
CA HIS A 370 -3.29 -12.73 -12.18
C HIS A 370 -4.02 -13.13 -13.46
N GLU A 371 -3.30 -13.66 -14.45
CA GLU A 371 -3.89 -14.21 -15.67
C GLU A 371 -3.17 -15.51 -16.06
N ALA A 372 -3.94 -16.50 -16.53
CA ALA A 372 -3.39 -17.74 -17.09
C ALA A 372 -2.68 -17.46 -18.43
N THR A 373 -1.37 -17.69 -18.49
CA THR A 373 -0.53 -17.42 -19.67
C THR A 373 -0.70 -18.48 -20.77
N ARG A 374 -1.17 -19.66 -20.39
CA ARG A 374 -1.46 -20.82 -21.23
C ARG A 374 -2.59 -21.66 -20.63
N ASP A 375 -3.21 -22.50 -21.45
CA ASP A 375 -4.13 -23.53 -20.96
C ASP A 375 -3.42 -24.39 -19.93
N THR A 376 -4.01 -24.51 -18.74
CA THR A 376 -3.38 -25.12 -17.57
C THR A 376 -4.34 -26.07 -16.90
N ILE A 377 -3.89 -27.29 -16.56
CA ILE A 377 -4.64 -28.19 -15.69
C ILE A 377 -4.26 -27.89 -14.25
N PHE A 378 -5.21 -27.48 -13.43
CA PHE A 378 -5.04 -27.17 -12.02
C PHE A 378 -6.06 -27.95 -11.20
N ARG A 379 -5.58 -28.85 -10.33
CA ARG A 379 -6.43 -29.76 -9.53
C ARG A 379 -7.48 -30.54 -10.35
N GLY A 380 -7.09 -30.97 -11.55
CA GLY A 380 -7.95 -31.72 -12.47
C GLY A 380 -8.90 -30.84 -13.31
N TYR A 381 -8.95 -29.53 -13.07
CA TYR A 381 -9.73 -28.60 -13.87
C TYR A 381 -8.89 -27.94 -14.96
N LEU A 382 -9.48 -27.75 -16.14
CA LEU A 382 -8.91 -26.93 -17.19
C LEU A 382 -9.13 -25.45 -16.86
N ILE A 383 -8.05 -24.68 -16.86
CA ILE A 383 -8.05 -23.22 -16.78
C ILE A 383 -7.50 -22.71 -18.12
N PRO A 384 -8.37 -22.23 -19.03
CA PRO A 384 -7.89 -21.78 -20.33
C PRO A 384 -7.07 -20.49 -20.24
N LYS A 385 -6.19 -20.26 -21.22
CA LYS A 385 -5.42 -19.03 -21.39
C LYS A 385 -6.32 -17.79 -21.35
N GLY A 386 -5.81 -16.71 -20.76
CA GLY A 386 -6.52 -15.44 -20.62
C GLY A 386 -7.59 -15.43 -19.51
N THR A 387 -7.74 -16.54 -18.78
CA THR A 387 -8.61 -16.58 -17.59
C THR A 387 -7.95 -15.78 -16.47
N VAL A 388 -8.68 -14.84 -15.88
CA VAL A 388 -8.21 -14.08 -14.72
C VAL A 388 -8.14 -15.01 -13.51
N ILE A 389 -7.04 -14.97 -12.78
CA ILE A 389 -6.83 -15.77 -11.58
C ILE A 389 -6.77 -14.84 -10.37
N VAL A 390 -7.58 -15.09 -9.35
CA VAL A 390 -7.63 -14.27 -8.13
C VAL A 390 -7.15 -15.09 -6.93
N PRO A 391 -5.83 -15.06 -6.64
CA PRO A 391 -5.25 -15.69 -5.46
C PRO A 391 -5.49 -14.84 -4.21
N THR A 392 -6.66 -14.98 -3.59
CA THR A 392 -7.11 -14.14 -2.47
C THR A 392 -6.14 -14.18 -1.28
N LEU A 393 -5.76 -13.00 -0.75
CA LEU A 393 -4.80 -12.88 0.36
C LEU A 393 -5.50 -12.85 1.72
N ASP A 394 -6.69 -12.26 1.80
CA ASP A 394 -7.48 -12.25 3.04
C ASP A 394 -7.76 -13.67 3.54
N SER A 395 -8.11 -14.60 2.63
CA SER A 395 -8.33 -16.01 2.95
C SER A 395 -7.10 -16.73 3.52
N VAL A 396 -5.90 -16.18 3.31
CA VAL A 396 -4.66 -16.70 3.87
C VAL A 396 -4.33 -16.00 5.19
N LEU A 397 -4.46 -14.69 5.25
CA LEU A 397 -4.15 -13.87 6.42
C LEU A 397 -5.16 -14.04 7.57
N TYR A 398 -6.35 -14.56 7.26
CA TYR A 398 -7.43 -14.85 8.20
C TYR A 398 -7.68 -16.36 8.35
N ASP A 399 -6.71 -17.21 8.04
CA ASP A 399 -6.81 -18.64 8.34
C ASP A 399 -6.95 -18.85 9.85
N ASN A 400 -8.06 -19.45 10.28
CA ASN A 400 -8.40 -19.60 11.69
C ASN A 400 -7.65 -20.73 12.40
N GLN A 401 -6.97 -21.61 11.67
CA GLN A 401 -6.14 -22.66 12.25
C GLN A 401 -4.76 -22.09 12.59
N GLU A 402 -4.21 -21.26 11.71
CA GLU A 402 -2.94 -20.58 11.93
C GLU A 402 -3.08 -19.39 12.89
N PHE A 403 -4.18 -18.61 12.77
CA PHE A 403 -4.45 -17.41 13.58
C PHE A 403 -5.79 -17.53 14.32
N PRO A 404 -5.81 -18.06 15.56
CA PRO A 404 -7.04 -18.21 16.34
C PRO A 404 -7.73 -16.89 16.72
N ASP A 405 -9.02 -16.76 16.40
CA ASP A 405 -9.77 -15.50 16.32
C ASP A 405 -9.13 -14.51 15.32
N PRO A 406 -9.06 -14.86 14.03
CA PRO A 406 -8.34 -14.08 13.03
C PRO A 406 -8.93 -12.66 12.84
N GLU A 407 -10.19 -12.45 13.20
CA GLU A 407 -10.89 -11.16 13.17
C GLU A 407 -10.53 -10.21 14.31
N LYS A 408 -9.76 -10.67 15.31
CA LYS A 408 -9.24 -9.84 16.40
C LYS A 408 -7.80 -9.46 16.12
N PHE A 409 -7.42 -8.27 16.56
CA PHE A 409 -6.03 -7.83 16.53
C PHE A 409 -5.31 -8.40 17.76
N LYS A 410 -4.34 -9.29 17.54
CA LYS A 410 -3.59 -9.95 18.61
C LYS A 410 -2.11 -10.10 18.22
N PRO A 411 -1.19 -9.33 18.82
CA PRO A 411 0.24 -9.51 18.57
C PRO A 411 0.72 -10.94 18.84
N GLU A 412 0.03 -11.67 19.72
CA GLU A 412 0.30 -13.07 20.07
C GLU A 412 0.21 -14.03 18.87
N HIS A 413 -0.48 -13.66 17.79
CA HIS A 413 -0.46 -14.42 16.54
C HIS A 413 0.96 -14.63 16.01
N PHE A 414 1.85 -13.66 16.23
CA PHE A 414 3.24 -13.66 15.81
C PHE A 414 4.23 -13.81 16.97
N LEU A 415 3.76 -14.29 18.12
CA LEU A 415 4.60 -14.65 19.26
C LEU A 415 4.48 -16.15 19.55
N ASN A 416 5.55 -16.73 20.09
CA ASN A 416 5.52 -18.05 20.70
C ASN A 416 5.31 -17.95 22.22
N GLU A 417 5.17 -19.10 22.88
CA GLU A 417 4.93 -19.20 24.34
C GLU A 417 6.01 -18.51 25.19
N ASN A 418 7.22 -18.33 24.66
CA ASN A 418 8.34 -17.66 25.32
C ASN A 418 8.42 -16.16 25.02
N GLY A 419 7.41 -15.58 24.35
CA GLY A 419 7.39 -14.17 23.95
C GLY A 419 8.43 -13.81 22.88
N LYS A 420 8.92 -14.78 22.11
CA LYS A 420 9.79 -14.53 20.94
C LYS A 420 8.96 -14.49 19.67
N PHE A 421 9.43 -13.75 18.67
CA PHE A 421 8.80 -13.68 17.37
C PHE A 421 8.65 -15.08 16.75
N LYS A 422 7.45 -15.37 16.25
CA LYS A 422 7.08 -16.61 15.58
C LYS A 422 6.69 -16.28 14.14
N TYR A 423 7.56 -16.67 13.20
CA TYR A 423 7.24 -16.53 11.79
C TYR A 423 6.08 -17.47 11.40
N SER A 424 5.16 -16.95 10.60
CA SER A 424 4.08 -17.74 10.00
C SER A 424 4.21 -17.75 8.48
N ASP A 425 4.14 -18.94 7.90
CA ASP A 425 4.11 -19.14 6.45
C ASP A 425 2.85 -18.53 5.81
N TYR A 426 1.80 -18.27 6.58
CA TYR A 426 0.56 -17.63 6.13
C TYR A 426 0.68 -16.10 6.07
N PHE A 427 1.74 -15.52 6.63
CA PHE A 427 2.03 -14.10 6.47
C PHE A 427 2.44 -13.79 5.03
N LYS A 428 1.45 -13.40 4.22
CA LYS A 428 1.59 -13.12 2.78
C LYS A 428 0.87 -11.83 2.33
N PRO A 429 0.95 -10.69 3.06
CA PRO A 429 0.34 -9.44 2.60
C PRO A 429 0.98 -8.89 1.31
N PHE A 430 2.19 -9.36 0.98
CA PHE A 430 2.93 -9.01 -0.23
C PHE A 430 2.74 -10.00 -1.39
N SER A 431 1.80 -10.94 -1.29
CA SER A 431 1.66 -12.09 -2.18
C SER A 431 2.92 -12.98 -2.15
N THR A 432 3.09 -13.88 -3.12
CA THR A 432 4.30 -14.68 -3.33
C THR A 432 4.46 -15.08 -4.79
N GLY A 433 5.51 -15.83 -5.13
CA GLY A 433 5.77 -16.28 -6.49
C GLY A 433 6.36 -15.19 -7.41
N LYS A 434 6.22 -15.36 -8.73
CA LYS A 434 6.88 -14.51 -9.74
C LYS A 434 6.47 -13.02 -9.67
N ARG A 435 5.24 -12.76 -9.20
CA ARG A 435 4.63 -11.42 -9.10
C ARG A 435 4.55 -10.89 -7.65
N VAL A 436 5.33 -11.45 -6.72
CA VAL A 436 5.47 -10.94 -5.34
C VAL A 436 5.75 -9.42 -5.32
N CYS A 437 5.31 -8.70 -4.30
CA CYS A 437 5.53 -7.25 -4.23
C CYS A 437 7.00 -6.89 -4.48
N ALA A 438 7.26 -5.96 -5.40
CA ALA A 438 8.62 -5.55 -5.72
C ALA A 438 9.27 -4.73 -4.59
N GLY A 439 8.45 -4.09 -3.75
CA GLY A 439 8.87 -3.24 -2.65
C GLY A 439 8.85 -3.91 -1.28
N GLU A 440 8.65 -5.23 -1.18
CA GLU A 440 8.47 -5.93 0.12
C GLU A 440 9.57 -5.58 1.13
N GLY A 441 10.84 -5.70 0.73
CA GLY A 441 11.96 -5.44 1.64
C GLY A 441 12.04 -3.98 2.12
N LEU A 442 11.63 -3.04 1.27
CA LEU A 442 11.58 -1.61 1.62
C LEU A 442 10.41 -1.35 2.58
N ALA A 443 9.19 -1.77 2.22
CA ALA A 443 7.99 -1.54 3.03
C ALA A 443 8.12 -2.15 4.43
N ARG A 444 8.63 -3.38 4.55
CA ARG A 444 8.84 -4.01 5.87
C ARG A 444 9.81 -3.23 6.75
N MET A 445 10.82 -2.60 6.15
CA MET A 445 11.80 -1.77 6.87
C MET A 445 11.20 -0.41 7.26
N GLU A 446 10.47 0.24 6.35
CA GLU A 446 9.76 1.49 6.60
C GLU A 446 8.78 1.36 7.75
N LEU A 447 7.92 0.33 7.73
CA LEU A 447 6.92 0.12 8.78
C LEU A 447 7.54 -0.03 10.17
N PHE A 448 8.62 -0.82 10.28
CA PHE A 448 9.31 -1.01 11.56
C PHE A 448 9.99 0.29 12.01
N LEU A 449 10.84 0.89 11.18
CA LEU A 449 11.64 2.04 11.59
C LEU A 449 10.79 3.29 11.86
N LEU A 450 9.79 3.57 11.02
CA LEU A 450 8.95 4.74 11.19
C LEU A 450 8.00 4.59 12.38
N LEU A 451 7.42 3.40 12.60
CA LEU A 451 6.58 3.17 13.77
C LEU A 451 7.39 3.23 15.07
N CYS A 452 8.58 2.61 15.12
CA CYS A 452 9.50 2.74 16.25
C CYS A 452 9.85 4.21 16.50
N ALA A 453 10.21 4.97 15.46
CA ALA A 453 10.60 6.38 15.62
C ALA A 453 9.43 7.23 16.15
N ILE A 454 8.22 7.01 15.65
CA ILE A 454 7.02 7.70 16.14
C ILE A 454 6.81 7.42 17.63
N LEU A 455 6.76 6.14 18.01
CA LEU A 455 6.43 5.75 19.38
C LEU A 455 7.55 6.11 20.37
N GLN A 456 8.81 6.06 19.95
CA GLN A 456 9.95 6.51 20.77
C GLN A 456 9.83 7.97 21.25
N HIS A 457 9.09 8.81 20.53
CA HIS A 457 9.02 10.25 20.80
C HIS A 457 7.63 10.75 21.19
N PHE A 458 6.59 9.95 21.00
CA PHE A 458 5.21 10.39 21.16
C PHE A 458 4.30 9.29 21.68
N ASN A 459 3.42 9.68 22.58
CA ASN A 459 2.21 8.95 22.92
C ASN A 459 1.07 9.34 21.96
N LEU A 460 0.28 8.35 21.54
CA LEU A 460 -0.87 8.55 20.67
C LEU A 460 -2.10 8.86 21.54
N LYS A 461 -2.69 10.03 21.33
CA LYS A 461 -3.90 10.43 22.04
C LYS A 461 -5.11 10.48 21.10
N PRO A 462 -6.09 9.57 21.26
CA PRO A 462 -7.33 9.62 20.49
C PRO A 462 -8.22 10.79 20.94
N LEU A 463 -9.13 11.21 20.06
CA LEU A 463 -10.14 12.23 20.36
C LEU A 463 -11.45 11.65 20.90
N ILE A 464 -11.58 10.33 20.85
CA ILE A 464 -12.72 9.55 21.36
C ILE A 464 -12.19 8.47 22.30
N ASP A 465 -13.07 7.83 23.07
CA ASP A 465 -12.68 6.71 23.92
C ASP A 465 -12.13 5.56 23.04
N PRO A 466 -10.99 4.92 23.41
CA PRO A 466 -10.46 3.76 22.70
C PRO A 466 -11.49 2.66 22.40
N LYS A 467 -12.49 2.47 23.28
CA LYS A 467 -13.56 1.48 23.11
C LYS A 467 -14.45 1.78 21.90
N ASP A 468 -14.66 3.06 21.61
CA ASP A 468 -15.54 3.55 20.54
C ASP A 468 -14.84 3.62 19.17
N ILE A 469 -13.53 3.36 19.10
CA ILE A 469 -12.78 3.31 17.84
C ILE A 469 -13.25 2.10 17.02
N ASP A 470 -13.88 2.34 15.88
CA ASP A 470 -14.16 1.32 14.87
C ASP A 470 -12.94 1.14 13.95
N LEU A 471 -12.48 -0.10 13.82
CA LEU A 471 -11.37 -0.46 12.93
C LEU A 471 -11.85 -0.94 11.55
N SER A 472 -13.16 -1.08 11.37
CA SER A 472 -13.73 -1.61 10.13
C SER A 472 -13.38 -0.71 8.95
N PRO A 473 -12.92 -1.27 7.82
CA PRO A 473 -12.67 -0.48 6.62
C PRO A 473 -13.95 0.19 6.14
N THR A 474 -13.85 1.47 5.76
CA THR A 474 -14.97 2.24 5.21
C THR A 474 -15.35 1.77 3.81
N HIS A 475 -14.37 1.29 3.04
CA HIS A 475 -14.55 0.68 1.72
C HIS A 475 -13.62 -0.52 1.55
N ILE A 476 -14.11 -1.54 0.85
CA ILE A 476 -13.37 -2.76 0.53
C ILE A 476 -13.52 -3.03 -0.97
N GLY A 477 -12.40 -3.04 -1.69
CA GLY A 477 -12.36 -3.38 -3.10
C GLY A 477 -10.95 -3.71 -3.55
N PHE A 478 -10.30 -2.77 -4.25
CA PHE A 478 -8.88 -2.89 -4.58
C PHE A 478 -8.01 -2.97 -3.33
N GLY A 479 -8.33 -2.16 -2.31
CA GLY A 479 -7.78 -2.28 -0.98
C GLY A 479 -8.82 -2.13 0.12
N CYS A 480 -8.35 -2.19 1.36
CA CYS A 480 -9.14 -1.89 2.57
C CYS A 480 -8.83 -0.48 3.04
N ILE A 481 -9.84 0.41 3.09
CA ILE A 481 -9.65 1.83 3.39
C ILE A 481 -9.97 2.13 4.85
N PRO A 482 -9.03 2.70 5.64
CA PRO A 482 -9.29 3.00 7.05
C PRO A 482 -10.37 4.09 7.20
N PRO A 483 -11.09 4.12 8.33
CA PRO A 483 -11.84 5.30 8.74
C PRO A 483 -10.98 6.55 8.73
N ARG A 484 -11.59 7.69 8.42
CA ARG A 484 -10.94 9.00 8.62
C ARG A 484 -10.97 9.32 10.10
N TYR A 485 -9.85 9.71 10.65
CA TYR A 485 -9.72 10.08 12.05
C TYR A 485 -8.71 11.22 12.21
N LYS A 486 -8.78 11.85 13.38
CA LYS A 486 -7.76 12.79 13.85
C LYS A 486 -7.22 12.27 15.18
N LEU A 487 -5.98 12.65 15.48
CA LEU A 487 -5.32 12.33 16.74
C LEU A 487 -4.39 13.46 17.17
N CYS A 488 -3.93 13.37 18.41
CA CYS A 488 -2.87 14.21 18.95
C CYS A 488 -1.63 13.34 19.20
N PHE A 489 -0.44 13.86 18.89
CA PHE A 489 0.82 13.27 19.30
C PHE A 489 1.35 14.05 20.50
N VAL A 490 1.47 13.41 21.65
CA VAL A 490 1.91 14.04 22.89
C VAL A 490 3.36 13.65 23.12
N GLU A 491 4.27 14.63 23.17
CA GLU A 491 5.68 14.37 23.46
C GLU A 491 5.85 13.70 24.82
N ASP A 492 6.73 12.70 24.90
CA ASP A 492 7.12 12.13 26.18
C ASP A 492 7.95 13.13 26.98
N ASN A 493 7.36 13.62 28.08
CA ASN A 493 7.93 14.67 28.94
C ASN A 493 9.22 14.25 29.69
N LEU A 494 9.75 13.04 29.46
CA LEU A 494 10.99 12.57 30.07
C LEU A 494 12.25 13.17 29.44
N ASN A 495 12.18 13.82 28.27
CA ASN A 495 13.29 14.58 27.70
C ASN A 495 12.83 15.78 26.85
N PRO A 496 12.58 16.95 27.46
CA PRO A 496 12.36 18.16 26.68
C PRO A 496 13.61 18.51 25.86
N PRO A 497 13.47 18.97 24.60
CA PRO A 497 14.59 19.47 23.82
C PRO A 497 15.34 20.58 24.58
N LEU A 498 16.65 20.75 24.32
CA LEU A 498 17.49 21.76 24.99
C LEU A 498 16.89 23.18 24.94
N SER A 499 16.09 23.51 23.92
CA SER A 499 15.33 24.77 23.82
C SER A 499 14.26 24.93 24.91
N ASN A 500 13.62 23.83 25.33
CA ASN A 500 12.62 23.81 26.40
C ASN A 500 13.26 23.80 27.80
N LYS A 501 14.54 23.44 27.96
CA LYS A 501 15.25 23.64 29.24
C LYS A 501 15.38 25.12 29.59
N PHE A 502 15.62 26.00 28.61
CA PHE A 502 15.65 27.45 28.85
C PHE A 502 14.26 28.01 29.16
N SER A 503 13.22 27.57 28.45
CA SER A 503 11.83 28.00 28.67
C SER A 503 11.28 27.53 30.03
N ASN A 504 11.58 26.29 30.43
CA ASN A 504 11.14 25.76 31.72
C ASN A 504 11.93 26.33 32.90
N CYS A 505 13.22 26.67 32.73
CA CYS A 505 13.99 27.39 33.75
C CYS A 505 13.47 28.84 33.95
N LEU A 506 12.98 29.47 32.88
CA LEU A 506 12.29 30.78 32.96
C LEU A 506 10.87 30.67 33.57
N ARG A 507 10.18 29.53 33.42
CA ARG A 507 8.84 29.29 34.00
C ARG A 507 8.86 28.74 35.43
N SER A 508 9.93 28.08 35.88
CA SER A 508 10.01 27.43 37.21
C SER A 508 10.43 28.32 38.36
N GLY A 509 10.37 29.66 38.22
CA GLY A 509 10.31 30.56 39.38
C GLY A 509 11.58 30.67 40.23
N PHE A 510 12.78 30.46 39.67
CA PHE A 510 14.06 30.77 40.35
C PHE A 510 14.48 32.24 40.20
N LEU A 511 13.53 33.15 40.40
CA LEU A 511 13.77 34.61 40.46
C LEU A 511 13.04 35.25 41.65
N LYS A 512 12.98 34.51 42.76
CA LYS A 512 12.58 35.02 44.08
C LYS A 512 13.63 34.64 45.12
N LEU A 513 14.80 35.29 45.05
CA LEU A 513 15.73 35.40 46.19
C LEU A 513 16.85 36.41 45.89
N ILE A 514 16.49 37.64 45.52
CA ILE A 514 17.32 38.81 45.79
C ILE A 514 16.37 39.96 46.14
N PRO A 515 16.26 40.30 47.43
CA PRO A 515 16.46 41.71 47.76
C PRO A 515 17.20 41.81 49.09
N PHE A 516 18.46 42.24 49.09
CA PHE A 516 19.07 42.99 50.20
C PHE A 516 20.48 43.38 49.77
N PHE A 517 20.82 44.68 49.91
CA PHE A 517 22.07 45.35 49.50
C PHE A 517 22.21 45.58 47.98
N ALA A 518 22.46 46.76 47.43
CA ALA A 518 22.86 48.03 48.01
C ALA A 518 22.30 49.17 47.13
N TYR A 519 21.40 49.95 47.72
CA TYR A 519 20.97 51.26 47.24
C TYR A 519 21.73 52.33 48.04
N GLU A 520 23.06 52.20 48.10
CA GLU A 520 23.99 53.17 48.67
C GLU A 520 25.35 52.85 48.06
N TYR A 521 25.70 53.43 46.90
CA TYR A 521 27.11 53.59 46.47
C TYR A 521 27.27 54.42 45.16
N LEU A 522 26.28 55.23 44.77
CA LEU A 522 26.36 56.05 43.54
C LEU A 522 26.00 57.53 43.74
N LYS A 523 26.36 58.06 44.90
CA LYS A 523 26.61 59.50 45.09
C LYS A 523 27.88 59.62 45.91
N ILE A 524 28.97 60.08 45.29
CA ILE A 524 30.01 60.98 45.83
C ILE A 524 31.26 60.90 44.91
N ASN A 525 31.56 62.07 44.33
CA ASN A 525 32.87 62.57 43.87
C ASN A 525 33.49 62.02 42.57
N ILE A 526 33.49 62.79 41.47
CA ILE A 526 34.34 63.96 41.12
C ILE A 526 35.64 63.50 40.41
N PHE A 527 35.77 63.90 39.13
CA PHE A 527 36.97 64.00 38.27
C PHE A 527 38.20 64.56 39.03
N PRO A 528 39.49 64.38 38.62
CA PRO A 528 39.94 64.53 37.22
C PRO A 528 41.23 63.77 36.75
N GLU A 529 41.46 63.87 35.43
CA GLU A 529 42.73 64.17 34.72
C GLU A 529 43.90 63.15 34.47
N TYR A 530 44.34 63.20 33.20
CA TYR A 530 45.67 63.02 32.58
C TYR A 530 46.58 61.84 32.94
N LYS A 531 46.78 60.90 31.99
CA LYS A 531 47.89 60.89 31.01
C LYS A 531 47.75 59.75 30.01
#